data_AF-A0A2J0LCW1-F1
#
_entry.id   AF-A0A2J0LCW1-F1
#
_cell.length_a   1.000
_cell.length_b   1.000
_cell.length_c   1.000
_cell.angle_alpha   90.00
_cell.angle_beta   90.00
_cell.angle_gamma   90.00
#
_symmetry.space_group_name_H-M   'P 1'
#
loop_
_entity.id
_entity.type
_entity.pdbx_description
1 polymer ?
#
loop_
_entity_poly.entity_id
_entity_poly.type
_entity_poly.pdbx_seq_one_letter_code
_entity_poly.pdbx_strand_id
1 'polypeptide(L)'
;MKILAAFFFTVVMLTQGCGYTAKSGLAPEWKTIYVAPVVNAVNFTSPHDDNLYAPLLEVKLRDGVSQGFLRGGYLKIADNPDDADLVLKMFLKYYRHNPLRYDNDDNVTEWSVVVSADYELWDNLNGELIQTEGIGGSQERFRIGPNAVSEDAAIDEAVDDLGTRIVERMVEYWGSSQFLTGDLDVPALRQSLQALRKPDLLVLKALRKTVNKLRGVTEPEFVRAFNIILKMPDFHARVDADMYRSSLSKEIKKLLVSAERSDATLSESEYLKLNKALLLAIYPHETRKIKSQYW
;
A
#
# COMPACT_ATOMS: atom_id res chain seq x y z
N MET A 1 -51.84 14.55 -22.14
CA MET A 1 -50.69 13.76 -22.64
C MET A 1 -49.32 14.39 -22.40
N LYS A 2 -49.11 15.71 -22.54
CA LYS A 2 -47.79 16.34 -22.33
C LYS A 2 -47.27 16.31 -20.87
N ILE A 3 -48.17 16.33 -19.88
CA ILE A 3 -47.81 16.31 -18.45
C ILE A 3 -47.39 14.90 -17.99
N LEU A 4 -47.97 13.84 -18.57
CA LEU A 4 -47.59 12.45 -18.28
C LEU A 4 -46.18 12.11 -18.79
N ALA A 5 -45.79 12.67 -19.94
CA ALA A 5 -44.47 12.46 -20.53
C ALA A 5 -43.36 13.14 -19.70
N ALA A 6 -43.63 14.32 -19.12
CA ALA A 6 -42.68 15.02 -18.24
C ALA A 6 -42.45 14.28 -16.91
N PHE A 7 -43.50 13.65 -16.36
CA PHE A 7 -43.38 12.85 -15.14
C PHE A 7 -42.58 11.56 -15.38
N PHE A 8 -42.77 10.91 -16.54
CA PHE A 8 -42.02 9.71 -16.91
C PHE A 8 -40.53 10.00 -17.15
N PHE A 9 -40.20 11.17 -17.73
CA PHE A 9 -38.81 11.57 -17.96
C PHE A 9 -38.06 11.92 -16.65
N THR A 10 -38.76 12.41 -15.63
CA THR A 10 -38.17 12.78 -14.33
C THR A 10 -37.88 11.55 -13.45
N VAL A 11 -38.69 10.49 -13.55
CA VAL A 11 -38.49 9.25 -12.77
C VAL A 11 -37.32 8.42 -13.31
N VAL A 12 -37.03 8.46 -14.61
CA VAL A 12 -35.92 7.70 -15.22
C VAL A 12 -34.54 8.24 -14.78
N MET A 13 -34.40 9.55 -14.52
CA MET A 13 -33.14 10.13 -14.07
C MET A 13 -32.74 9.77 -12.63
N LEU A 14 -33.68 9.32 -11.79
CA LEU A 14 -33.38 8.91 -10.40
C LEU A 14 -32.84 7.48 -10.29
N THR A 15 -32.80 6.72 -11.39
CA THR A 15 -32.30 5.32 -11.40
C THR A 15 -30.89 5.17 -11.98
N GLN A 16 -30.25 6.27 -12.39
CA GLN A 16 -28.85 6.29 -12.85
C GLN A 16 -27.85 6.70 -11.77
N GLY A 17 -28.21 6.52 -10.50
CA GLY A 17 -27.21 6.39 -9.45
C GLY A 17 -26.47 5.08 -9.67
N CYS A 18 -25.38 5.10 -10.45
CA CYS A 18 -24.40 4.03 -10.44
C CYS A 18 -23.94 3.87 -8.99
N GLY A 19 -24.49 2.87 -8.30
CA GLY A 19 -24.03 2.46 -6.98
C GLY A 19 -22.64 1.86 -7.13
N TYR A 20 -21.63 2.71 -7.27
CA TYR A 20 -20.24 2.34 -7.07
C TYR A 20 -20.07 2.09 -5.57
N THR A 21 -20.52 0.93 -5.09
CA THR A 21 -19.96 0.40 -3.85
C THR A 21 -18.52 0.05 -4.19
N ALA A 22 -17.59 0.91 -3.80
CA ALA A 22 -16.18 0.58 -3.75
C ALA A 22 -16.02 -0.54 -2.71
N LYS A 23 -16.21 -1.80 -3.14
CA LYS A 23 -15.90 -2.95 -2.31
C LYS A 23 -14.41 -2.85 -1.97
N SER A 24 -14.11 -2.91 -0.68
CA SER A 24 -12.74 -3.03 -0.17
C SER A 24 -11.99 -4.11 -0.96
N GLY A 25 -10.77 -3.80 -1.38
CA GLY A 25 -9.90 -4.74 -2.09
C GLY A 25 -9.41 -5.92 -1.26
N LEU A 26 -9.61 -5.85 0.06
CA LEU A 26 -9.21 -6.85 1.02
C LEU A 26 -9.86 -8.21 0.75
N ALA A 27 -9.21 -9.27 1.22
CA ALA A 27 -9.76 -10.61 1.19
C ALA A 27 -11.09 -10.66 1.97
N PRO A 28 -12.16 -11.30 1.46
CA PRO A 28 -13.48 -11.28 2.08
C PRO A 28 -13.55 -11.96 3.45
N GLU A 29 -12.56 -12.79 3.80
CA GLU A 29 -12.38 -13.37 5.12
C GLU A 29 -11.98 -12.34 6.19
N TRP A 30 -11.26 -11.28 5.82
CA TRP A 30 -10.79 -10.28 6.77
C TRP A 30 -11.85 -9.22 6.99
N LYS A 31 -12.35 -9.17 8.22
CA LYS A 31 -13.40 -8.27 8.67
C LYS A 31 -12.94 -7.43 9.83
N THR A 32 -12.00 -7.92 10.64
CA THR A 32 -11.49 -7.23 11.81
C THR A 32 -9.99 -6.95 11.73
N ILE A 33 -9.57 -5.83 12.30
CA ILE A 33 -8.15 -5.47 12.46
C ILE A 33 -7.88 -4.98 13.87
N TYR A 34 -6.77 -5.42 14.45
CA TYR A 34 -6.21 -4.85 15.68
C TYR A 34 -5.08 -3.89 15.32
N VAL A 35 -5.20 -2.64 15.77
CA VAL A 35 -4.15 -1.61 15.61
C VAL A 35 -3.30 -1.62 16.88
N ALA A 36 -2.12 -2.24 16.80
CA ALA A 36 -1.22 -2.39 17.93
C ALA A 36 -0.66 -1.04 18.41
N PRO A 37 -0.21 -0.95 19.68
CA PRO A 37 0.56 0.21 20.14
C PRO A 37 1.75 0.50 19.22
N VAL A 38 1.90 1.76 18.82
CA VAL A 38 3.01 2.21 17.98
C VAL A 38 4.31 2.12 18.77
N VAL A 39 5.33 1.51 18.18
CA VAL A 39 6.67 1.45 18.75
C VAL A 39 7.44 2.70 18.36
N ASN A 40 8.03 3.38 19.34
CA ASN A 40 8.98 4.45 19.06
C ASN A 40 10.33 3.86 18.62
N ALA A 41 10.62 3.95 17.32
CA ALA A 41 11.86 3.49 16.71
C ALA A 41 12.69 4.67 16.17
N VAL A 42 12.50 5.87 16.72
CA VAL A 42 13.24 7.07 16.37
C VAL A 42 14.66 6.96 16.91
N ASN A 43 15.65 7.22 16.05
CA ASN A 43 17.04 7.30 16.48
C ASN A 43 17.37 8.72 16.93
N PHE A 44 17.56 8.90 18.24
CA PHE A 44 17.97 10.17 18.85
C PHE A 44 19.50 10.31 19.05
N THR A 45 20.25 9.25 18.76
CA THR A 45 21.71 9.18 19.04
C THR A 45 22.58 9.53 17.84
N SER A 46 21.97 9.72 16.68
CA SER A 46 22.66 10.05 15.43
C SER A 46 22.99 11.55 15.39
N PRO A 47 24.27 11.95 15.30
CA PRO A 47 24.66 13.36 15.28
C PRO A 47 24.19 14.14 14.05
N HIS A 48 23.68 13.44 13.03
CA HIS A 48 23.26 14.01 11.74
C HIS A 48 21.73 14.01 11.56
N ASP A 49 20.97 13.55 12.56
CA ASP A 49 19.52 13.53 12.51
C ASP A 49 18.92 14.60 13.42
N ASP A 50 18.20 15.56 12.82
CA ASP A 50 17.43 16.59 13.52
C ASP A 50 16.12 16.04 14.13
N ASN A 51 16.16 14.79 14.61
CA ASN A 51 14.99 14.11 15.16
C ASN A 51 14.63 14.69 16.52
N LEU A 52 13.38 15.10 16.68
CA LEU A 52 12.84 15.61 17.93
C LEU A 52 11.92 14.57 18.57
N TYR A 53 11.73 14.70 19.88
CA TYR A 53 10.70 13.94 20.60
C TYR A 53 9.47 14.82 20.79
N ALA A 54 8.35 14.45 20.16
CA ALA A 54 7.04 15.02 20.44
C ALA A 54 6.27 14.06 21.37
N PRO A 55 5.81 14.52 22.55
CA PRO A 55 5.05 13.67 23.46
C PRO A 55 3.80 13.08 22.81
N LEU A 56 3.51 11.81 23.13
CA LEU A 56 2.31 11.08 22.70
C LEU A 56 2.16 10.93 21.18
N LEU A 57 3.19 11.19 20.39
CA LEU A 57 3.13 11.07 18.93
C LEU A 57 2.76 9.64 18.48
N GLU A 58 3.19 8.63 19.23
CA GLU A 58 2.84 7.23 19.04
C GLU A 58 1.34 6.97 19.23
N VAL A 59 0.74 7.62 20.23
CA VAL A 59 -0.70 7.53 20.52
C VAL A 59 -1.48 8.25 19.43
N LYS A 60 -1.10 9.49 19.10
CA LYS A 60 -1.70 10.27 18.02
C LYS A 60 -1.68 9.48 16.70
N LEU A 61 -0.57 8.80 16.38
CA LEU A 61 -0.45 8.00 15.15
C LEU A 61 -1.34 6.78 15.15
N ARG A 62 -1.42 6.07 16.27
CA ARG A 62 -2.37 4.96 16.42
C ARG A 62 -3.81 5.44 16.22
N ASP A 63 -4.14 6.60 16.75
CA ASP A 63 -5.49 7.18 16.65
C ASP A 63 -5.78 7.62 15.21
N GLY A 64 -4.85 8.31 14.53
CA GLY A 64 -5.00 8.69 13.12
C GLY A 64 -5.23 7.49 12.20
N VAL A 65 -4.50 6.39 12.41
CA VAL A 65 -4.72 5.13 11.67
C VAL A 65 -6.09 4.52 12.00
N SER A 66 -6.48 4.51 13.27
CA SER A 66 -7.80 4.04 13.70
C SER A 66 -8.92 4.85 13.05
N GLN A 67 -8.79 6.18 13.01
CA GLN A 67 -9.73 7.06 12.32
C GLN A 67 -9.76 6.79 10.80
N GLY A 68 -8.61 6.53 10.18
CA GLY A 68 -8.53 6.10 8.78
C GLY A 68 -9.38 4.86 8.50
N PHE A 69 -9.32 3.85 9.36
CA PHE A 69 -10.17 2.65 9.23
C PHE A 69 -11.66 2.94 9.42
N LEU A 70 -12.01 3.76 10.41
CA LEU A 70 -13.39 4.15 10.68
C LEU A 70 -13.99 4.97 9.53
N ARG A 71 -13.23 5.93 8.97
CA ARG A 71 -13.63 6.75 7.81
C ARG A 71 -13.80 5.91 6.56
N GLY A 72 -12.84 5.03 6.29
CA GLY A 72 -12.84 4.20 5.09
C GLY A 72 -13.84 3.04 5.14
N GLY A 73 -14.25 2.61 6.33
CA GLY A 73 -15.18 1.49 6.51
C GLY A 73 -14.63 0.14 6.01
N TYR A 74 -13.31 0.00 5.89
CA TYR A 74 -12.66 -1.16 5.29
C TYR A 74 -12.69 -2.41 6.18
N LEU A 75 -12.43 -2.23 7.47
CA LEU A 75 -12.34 -3.27 8.49
C LEU A 75 -12.88 -2.71 9.81
N LYS A 76 -13.50 -3.58 10.62
CA LYS A 76 -13.89 -3.24 11.99
C LYS A 76 -12.67 -3.31 12.90
N ILE A 77 -12.48 -2.29 13.74
CA ILE A 77 -11.38 -2.30 14.72
C ILE A 77 -11.75 -3.26 15.87
N ALA A 78 -10.83 -4.15 16.20
CA ALA A 78 -10.91 -5.04 17.35
C ALA A 78 -10.16 -4.45 18.55
N ASP A 79 -10.65 -4.74 19.77
CA ASP A 79 -10.04 -4.25 21.01
C ASP A 79 -8.83 -5.08 21.44
N ASN A 80 -8.80 -6.37 21.07
CA ASN A 80 -7.73 -7.30 21.39
C ASN A 80 -7.17 -7.93 20.10
N PRO A 81 -5.88 -8.32 20.10
CA PRO A 81 -5.30 -9.04 18.96
C PRO A 81 -6.01 -10.36 18.70
N ASP A 82 -6.40 -11.11 19.72
CA ASP A 82 -7.02 -12.44 19.58
C ASP A 82 -8.40 -12.40 18.89
N ASP A 83 -9.07 -11.24 18.88
CA ASP A 83 -10.37 -11.02 18.24
C ASP A 83 -10.24 -10.51 16.79
N ALA A 84 -9.00 -10.32 16.32
CA ALA A 84 -8.71 -9.70 15.03
C ALA A 84 -8.27 -10.72 13.98
N ASP A 85 -8.78 -10.57 12.74
CA ASP A 85 -8.27 -11.32 11.60
C ASP A 85 -6.87 -10.82 11.19
N LEU A 86 -6.64 -9.51 11.32
CA LEU A 86 -5.39 -8.83 10.99
C LEU A 86 -4.80 -8.08 12.18
N VAL A 87 -3.47 -8.03 12.27
CA VAL A 87 -2.75 -7.20 13.24
C VAL A 87 -1.84 -6.23 12.51
N LEU A 88 -2.05 -4.93 12.73
CA LEU A 88 -1.21 -3.85 12.23
C LEU A 88 -0.22 -3.41 13.31
N LYS A 89 1.07 -3.58 13.04
CA LYS A 89 2.18 -3.09 13.88
C LYS A 89 2.83 -1.90 13.19
N MET A 90 3.23 -0.90 13.96
CA MET A 90 3.79 0.34 13.42
C MET A 90 5.00 0.78 14.22
N PHE A 91 5.92 1.42 13.51
CA PHE A 91 7.21 1.85 14.01
C PHE A 91 7.42 3.31 13.63
N LEU A 92 7.31 4.22 14.59
CA LEU A 92 7.62 5.64 14.40
C LEU A 92 9.11 5.78 14.09
N LYS A 93 9.47 6.36 12.94
CA LYS A 93 10.86 6.40 12.45
C LYS A 93 11.54 7.74 12.70
N TYR A 94 10.84 8.83 12.45
CA TYR A 94 11.35 10.16 12.76
C TYR A 94 10.21 11.17 12.88
N TYR A 95 10.49 12.22 13.67
CA TYR A 95 9.75 13.45 13.73
C TYR A 95 10.74 14.60 13.57
N ARG A 96 10.49 15.49 12.62
CA ARG A 96 11.33 16.66 12.35
C ARG A 96 10.49 17.92 12.36
N HIS A 97 11.07 18.98 12.92
CA HIS A 97 10.48 20.31 12.95
C HIS A 97 11.48 21.30 12.33
N ASN A 98 11.20 21.71 11.09
CA ASN A 98 12.17 22.44 10.27
C ASN A 98 11.65 23.84 9.92
N PRO A 99 12.48 24.88 9.98
CA PRO A 99 12.10 26.20 9.47
C PRO A 99 11.98 26.13 7.94
N LEU A 100 10.90 26.68 7.39
CA LEU A 100 10.65 26.74 5.94
C LEU A 100 10.87 28.12 5.35
N ARG A 101 10.50 29.16 6.10
CA ARG A 101 10.53 30.53 5.59
C ARG A 101 10.99 31.50 6.66
N TYR A 102 11.76 32.48 6.22
CA TYR A 102 12.27 33.59 7.03
C TYR A 102 11.69 34.92 6.52
N ASP A 103 11.56 35.90 7.41
CA ASP A 103 11.33 37.29 7.03
C ASP A 103 12.65 38.02 6.72
N ASN A 104 12.57 39.33 6.49
CA ASN A 104 13.74 40.16 6.13
C ASN A 104 14.71 40.36 7.31
N ASP A 105 14.30 40.04 8.54
CA ASP A 105 15.08 40.17 9.76
C ASP A 105 15.57 38.80 10.25
N ASP A 106 15.60 37.79 9.36
CA ASP A 106 15.98 36.41 9.62
C ASP A 106 15.11 35.68 10.69
N ASN A 107 13.90 36.16 10.97
CA ASN A 107 12.99 35.44 11.86
C ASN A 107 12.21 34.37 11.08
N VAL A 108 12.09 33.17 11.66
CA VAL A 108 11.27 32.10 11.06
C VAL A 108 9.80 32.50 11.09
N THR A 109 9.15 32.48 9.93
CA THR A 109 7.72 32.81 9.74
C THR A 109 6.87 31.59 9.44
N GLU A 110 7.48 30.49 8.97
CA GLU A 110 6.81 29.25 8.62
C GLU A 110 7.68 28.06 9.02
N TRP A 111 7.03 27.04 9.60
CA TRP A 111 7.64 25.80 10.02
C TRP A 111 7.00 24.61 9.30
N SER A 112 7.78 23.54 9.18
CA SER A 112 7.36 22.23 8.69
C SER A 112 7.44 21.20 9.81
N VAL A 113 6.35 20.47 10.02
CA VAL A 113 6.38 19.20 10.75
C VAL A 113 6.50 18.08 9.74
N VAL A 114 7.38 17.11 10.00
CA VAL A 114 7.48 15.89 9.20
C VAL A 114 7.46 14.68 10.12
N VAL A 115 6.49 13.78 9.94
CA VAL A 115 6.35 12.52 10.69
C VAL A 115 6.46 11.34 9.72
N SER A 116 7.22 10.31 10.07
CA SER A 116 7.29 9.08 9.27
C SER A 116 7.20 7.83 10.13
N ALA A 117 6.56 6.81 9.59
CA ALA A 117 6.45 5.51 10.20
C ALA A 117 6.63 4.39 9.18
N ASP A 118 7.17 3.27 9.65
CA ASP A 118 7.11 1.99 8.96
C ASP A 118 5.96 1.16 9.57
N TYR A 119 5.41 0.20 8.83
CA TYR A 119 4.40 -0.72 9.35
C TYR A 119 4.59 -2.16 8.87
N GLU A 120 3.99 -3.08 9.63
CA GLU A 120 3.84 -4.48 9.31
C GLU A 120 2.39 -4.89 9.48
N LEU A 121 1.82 -5.53 8.46
CA LEU A 121 0.50 -6.15 8.52
C LEU A 121 0.68 -7.67 8.63
N TRP A 122 0.02 -8.25 9.61
CA TRP A 122 0.07 -9.69 9.91
C TRP A 122 -1.31 -10.32 9.75
N ASP A 123 -1.37 -11.47 9.10
CA ASP A 123 -2.49 -12.41 9.17
C ASP A 123 -2.44 -13.08 10.54
N ASN A 124 -3.37 -12.72 11.42
CA ASN A 124 -3.38 -13.22 12.78
C ASN A 124 -3.92 -14.66 12.87
N LEU A 125 -4.72 -15.08 11.89
CA LEU A 125 -5.26 -16.44 11.82
C LEU A 125 -4.17 -17.45 11.45
N ASN A 126 -3.26 -17.05 10.56
CA ASN A 126 -2.21 -17.94 10.03
C ASN A 126 -0.80 -17.62 10.58
N GLY A 127 -0.64 -16.52 11.32
CA GLY A 127 0.65 -16.07 11.85
C GLY A 127 1.63 -15.62 10.76
N GLU A 128 1.12 -15.14 9.63
CA GLU A 128 1.91 -14.83 8.43
C GLU A 128 2.07 -13.31 8.28
N LEU A 129 3.29 -12.85 8.00
CA LEU A 129 3.53 -11.46 7.62
C LEU A 129 3.00 -11.24 6.19
N ILE A 130 1.96 -10.41 6.09
CA ILE A 130 1.30 -10.07 4.82
C ILE A 130 2.10 -9.00 4.07
N GLN A 131 2.42 -7.91 4.76
CA GLN A 131 3.00 -6.71 4.15
C GLN A 131 3.91 -6.03 5.15
N THR A 132 5.03 -5.51 4.66
CA THR A 132 5.86 -4.56 5.40
C THR A 132 6.24 -3.43 4.47
N GLU A 133 6.08 -2.20 4.93
CA GLU A 133 6.35 -1.03 4.11
C GLU A 133 6.75 0.16 4.98
N GLY A 134 7.63 0.99 4.44
CA GLY A 134 7.94 2.29 5.01
C GLY A 134 7.16 3.37 4.28
N ILE A 135 6.29 4.10 5.00
CA ILE A 135 5.62 5.26 4.42
C ILE A 135 6.42 6.51 4.78
N GLY A 136 7.05 7.06 3.73
CA GLY A 136 7.80 8.31 3.84
C GLY A 136 6.88 9.49 4.20
N GLY A 137 7.29 10.20 5.25
CA GLY A 137 6.90 11.57 5.65
C GLY A 137 5.51 12.05 5.28
N SER A 138 4.59 12.17 6.24
CA SER A 138 3.57 13.23 6.15
C SER A 138 4.23 14.55 6.53
N GLN A 139 3.93 15.61 5.78
CA GLN A 139 4.52 16.92 5.94
C GLN A 139 3.42 17.96 6.05
N GLU A 140 3.34 18.61 7.21
CA GLU A 140 2.44 19.75 7.43
C GLU A 140 3.19 21.05 7.64
N ARG A 141 2.55 22.15 7.21
CA ARG A 141 3.14 23.50 7.30
C ARG A 141 2.27 24.39 8.15
N PHE A 142 2.89 25.10 9.09
CA PHE A 142 2.19 26.08 9.90
C PHE A 142 2.95 27.40 9.99
N ARG A 143 2.19 28.48 10.12
CA ARG A 143 2.69 29.87 10.18
C ARG A 143 2.71 30.35 11.62
N ILE A 144 3.63 31.26 11.95
CA ILE A 144 3.66 31.96 13.24
C ILE A 144 2.96 33.33 13.10
N GLY A 145 2.15 33.71 14.09
CA GLY A 145 1.47 35.01 14.15
C GLY A 145 0.01 34.95 14.62
N PRO A 146 -0.75 36.06 14.52
CA PRO A 146 -2.11 36.17 15.04
C PRO A 146 -3.13 35.20 14.42
N ASN A 147 -2.83 34.70 13.21
CA ASN A 147 -3.63 33.73 12.47
C ASN A 147 -2.91 32.37 12.31
N ALA A 148 -1.99 32.07 13.23
CA ALA A 148 -1.21 30.83 13.25
C ALA A 148 -2.08 29.62 13.59
N VAL A 149 -1.81 28.50 12.92
CA VAL A 149 -2.16 27.17 13.44
C VAL A 149 -1.09 26.82 14.49
N SER A 150 -1.50 26.23 15.62
CA SER A 150 -0.53 25.80 16.64
C SER A 150 0.31 24.64 16.10
N GLU A 151 1.54 24.51 16.60
CA GLU A 151 2.40 23.35 16.31
C GLU A 151 1.68 22.03 16.61
N ASP A 152 0.95 21.97 17.73
CA ASP A 152 0.23 20.77 18.15
C ASP A 152 -0.90 20.40 17.17
N ALA A 153 -1.60 21.39 16.60
CA ALA A 153 -2.61 21.15 15.57
C ALA A 153 -1.98 20.71 14.24
N ALA A 154 -0.81 21.24 13.88
CA ALA A 154 -0.06 20.78 12.70
C ALA A 154 0.46 19.34 12.88
N ILE A 155 0.85 18.97 14.10
CA ILE A 155 1.19 17.57 14.44
C ILE A 155 -0.05 16.68 14.28
N ASP A 156 -1.20 17.09 14.83
CA ASP A 156 -2.44 16.31 14.73
C ASP A 156 -2.84 16.08 13.26
N GLU A 157 -2.75 17.11 12.42
CA GLU A 157 -3.03 17.02 10.98
C GLU A 157 -2.04 16.11 10.25
N ALA A 158 -0.74 16.26 10.50
CA ALA A 158 0.30 15.42 9.87
C ALA A 158 0.12 13.94 10.22
N VAL A 159 -0.31 13.67 11.45
CA VAL A 159 -0.48 12.33 11.95
C VAL A 159 -1.79 11.70 11.46
N ASP A 160 -2.87 12.49 11.31
CA ASP A 160 -4.12 12.04 10.68
C ASP A 160 -3.93 11.75 9.18
N ASP A 161 -3.18 12.59 8.46
CA ASP A 161 -2.78 12.34 7.07
C ASP A 161 -1.92 11.08 6.95
N LEU A 162 -0.86 10.96 7.78
CA LEU A 162 -0.02 9.77 7.78
C LEU A 162 -0.84 8.51 8.08
N GLY A 163 -1.75 8.58 9.05
CA GLY A 163 -2.62 7.47 9.41
C GLY A 163 -3.54 7.06 8.27
N THR A 164 -4.14 8.03 7.59
CA THR A 164 -4.97 7.81 6.40
C THR A 164 -4.16 7.15 5.29
N ARG A 165 -2.97 7.66 4.98
CA ARG A 165 -2.08 7.11 3.95
C ARG A 165 -1.61 5.69 4.26
N ILE A 166 -1.39 5.34 5.54
CA ILE A 166 -1.12 3.96 5.96
C ILE A 166 -2.30 3.04 5.63
N VAL A 167 -3.52 3.45 5.99
CA VAL A 167 -4.73 2.66 5.72
C VAL A 167 -4.97 2.53 4.22
N GLU A 168 -4.85 3.63 3.48
CA GLU A 168 -5.00 3.63 2.02
C GLU A 168 -3.96 2.73 1.37
N ARG A 169 -2.67 2.84 1.72
CA ARG A 169 -1.63 1.98 1.15
C ARG A 169 -1.86 0.50 1.47
N MET A 170 -2.31 0.20 2.69
CA MET A 170 -2.67 -1.15 3.10
C MET A 170 -3.81 -1.69 2.24
N VAL A 171 -4.89 -0.93 2.09
CA VAL A 171 -6.04 -1.34 1.28
C VAL A 171 -5.69 -1.37 -0.20
N GLU A 172 -4.90 -0.44 -0.71
CA GLU A 172 -4.40 -0.39 -2.08
C GLU A 172 -3.51 -1.58 -2.40
N TYR A 173 -2.69 -2.07 -1.48
CA TYR A 173 -1.90 -3.29 -1.75
C TYR A 173 -2.80 -4.46 -2.17
N TRP A 174 -3.99 -4.53 -1.57
CA TRP A 174 -5.02 -5.55 -1.80
C TRP A 174 -6.03 -5.19 -2.90
N GLY A 175 -6.38 -3.91 -3.03
CA GLY A 175 -7.34 -3.36 -3.98
C GLY A 175 -6.75 -2.95 -5.33
N SER A 176 -5.45 -2.69 -5.38
CA SER A 176 -4.73 -2.50 -6.63
C SER A 176 -4.49 -3.87 -7.25
N SER A 177 -5.30 -4.16 -8.27
CA SER A 177 -5.06 -5.26 -9.20
C SER A 177 -3.82 -5.02 -10.09
N GLN A 178 -2.90 -4.13 -9.69
CA GLN A 178 -1.79 -3.62 -10.47
C GLN A 178 -0.60 -3.30 -9.54
N PHE A 179 0.62 -3.43 -10.06
CA PHE A 179 1.84 -2.82 -9.53
C PHE A 179 1.86 -1.33 -9.85
N LEU A 180 2.43 -0.54 -8.95
CA LEU A 180 2.60 0.90 -9.03
C LEU A 180 4.09 1.27 -9.09
N THR A 181 4.37 2.54 -9.42
CA THR A 181 5.74 3.07 -9.27
C THR A 181 6.08 3.13 -7.79
N GLY A 182 7.23 2.57 -7.42
CA GLY A 182 7.66 2.37 -6.04
C GLY A 182 7.67 0.90 -5.61
N ASP A 183 6.91 0.03 -6.28
CA ASP A 183 6.73 -1.37 -5.88
C ASP A 183 7.89 -2.28 -6.31
N LEU A 184 8.72 -1.84 -7.26
CA LEU A 184 9.72 -2.68 -7.92
C LEU A 184 11.14 -2.17 -7.67
N ASP A 185 12.03 -3.07 -7.22
CA ASP A 185 13.47 -2.84 -7.20
C ASP A 185 14.04 -3.05 -8.61
N VAL A 186 14.11 -1.96 -9.37
CA VAL A 186 14.62 -1.98 -10.75
C VAL A 186 16.07 -2.47 -10.85
N PRO A 187 17.02 -2.01 -10.02
CA PRO A 187 18.36 -2.59 -9.99
C PRO A 187 18.35 -4.11 -9.82
N ALA A 188 17.58 -4.64 -8.87
CA ALA A 188 17.51 -6.07 -8.61
C ALA A 188 16.88 -6.83 -9.80
N LEU A 189 15.77 -6.34 -10.38
CA LEU A 189 15.13 -6.94 -11.56
C LEU A 189 16.09 -7.02 -12.76
N ARG A 190 16.86 -5.95 -13.01
CA ARG A 190 17.83 -5.94 -14.12
C ARG A 190 18.92 -6.99 -13.94
N GLN A 191 19.24 -7.36 -12.70
CA GLN A 191 20.28 -8.35 -12.39
C GLN A 191 19.72 -9.78 -12.32
N SER A 192 18.47 -9.95 -11.88
CA SER A 192 17.92 -11.28 -11.59
C SER A 192 17.25 -11.95 -12.78
N LEU A 193 16.78 -11.20 -13.78
CA LEU A 193 16.07 -11.76 -14.94
C LEU A 193 16.99 -12.60 -15.84
N GLN A 194 16.62 -13.87 -16.03
CA GLN A 194 17.36 -14.86 -16.81
C GLN A 194 16.64 -15.23 -18.12
N ALA A 195 17.40 -15.56 -19.15
CA ALA A 195 16.85 -15.85 -20.48
C ALA A 195 16.09 -17.19 -20.58
N LEU A 196 16.29 -18.12 -19.64
CA LEU A 196 15.74 -19.48 -19.70
C LEU A 196 14.73 -19.79 -18.59
N ARG A 197 14.56 -18.90 -17.61
CA ARG A 197 13.59 -19.08 -16.53
C ARG A 197 12.21 -18.66 -17.06
N LYS A 198 11.22 -19.56 -16.99
CA LYS A 198 9.88 -19.36 -17.57
C LYS A 198 9.22 -18.03 -17.13
N PRO A 199 9.15 -17.69 -15.82
CA PRO A 199 8.66 -16.38 -15.38
C PRO A 199 9.40 -15.20 -16.02
N ASP A 200 10.73 -15.25 -16.06
CA ASP A 200 11.57 -14.15 -16.54
C ASP A 200 11.39 -13.91 -18.04
N LEU A 201 11.19 -14.99 -18.81
CA LEU A 201 10.83 -14.91 -20.21
C LEU A 201 9.51 -14.16 -20.44
N LEU A 202 8.54 -14.26 -19.54
CA LEU A 202 7.29 -13.50 -19.65
C LEU A 202 7.54 -12.01 -19.39
N VAL A 203 8.34 -11.68 -18.39
CA VAL A 203 8.75 -10.28 -18.11
C VAL A 203 9.50 -9.69 -19.30
N LEU A 204 10.48 -10.41 -19.84
CA LEU A 204 11.26 -9.99 -21.01
C LEU A 204 10.38 -9.80 -22.26
N LYS A 205 9.42 -10.70 -22.49
CA LYS A 205 8.45 -10.58 -23.59
C LYS A 205 7.54 -9.37 -23.39
N ALA A 206 7.03 -9.13 -22.19
CA ALA A 206 6.20 -7.99 -21.87
C ALA A 206 6.96 -6.65 -22.04
N LEU A 207 8.25 -6.62 -21.68
CA LEU A 207 9.15 -5.49 -21.93
C LEU A 207 9.53 -5.32 -23.41
N ARG A 208 9.37 -6.37 -24.22
CA ARG A 208 9.93 -6.47 -25.59
C ARG A 208 11.45 -6.26 -25.59
N LYS A 209 12.14 -6.85 -24.61
CA LYS A 209 13.59 -6.77 -24.43
C LYS A 209 14.19 -8.15 -24.25
N THR A 210 15.50 -8.21 -24.41
CA THR A 210 16.36 -9.36 -24.07
C THR A 210 17.21 -8.99 -22.85
N VAL A 211 17.76 -9.98 -22.15
CA VAL A 211 18.54 -9.77 -20.91
C VAL A 211 19.67 -8.75 -21.08
N ASN A 212 20.36 -8.77 -22.24
CA ASN A 212 21.43 -7.81 -22.57
C ASN A 212 20.95 -6.36 -22.84
N LYS A 213 19.63 -6.12 -22.91
CA LYS A 213 19.02 -4.80 -23.15
C LYS A 213 18.27 -4.26 -21.92
N LEU A 214 18.54 -4.79 -20.72
CA LEU A 214 17.87 -4.38 -19.48
C LEU A 214 18.45 -3.10 -18.83
N ARG A 215 19.70 -2.74 -19.12
CA ARG A 215 20.41 -1.62 -18.45
C ARG A 215 19.66 -0.28 -18.53
N GLY A 216 18.93 -0.04 -19.61
CA GLY A 216 18.16 1.19 -19.84
C GLY A 216 16.67 1.10 -19.50
N VAL A 217 16.17 -0.04 -19.04
CA VAL A 217 14.72 -0.24 -18.78
C VAL A 217 14.34 0.46 -17.49
N THR A 218 13.44 1.42 -17.58
CA THR A 218 12.97 2.27 -16.48
C THR A 218 11.94 1.56 -15.60
N GLU A 219 11.71 2.08 -14.38
CA GLU A 219 10.68 1.55 -13.48
C GLU A 219 9.28 1.56 -14.10
N PRO A 220 8.80 2.65 -14.75
CA PRO A 220 7.48 2.63 -15.39
C PRO A 220 7.35 1.58 -16.49
N GLU A 221 8.46 1.21 -17.17
CA GLU A 221 8.46 0.11 -18.13
C GLU A 221 8.32 -1.26 -17.46
N PHE A 222 9.01 -1.49 -16.34
CA PHE A 222 8.86 -2.71 -15.54
C PHE A 222 7.46 -2.83 -14.93
N VAL A 223 6.94 -1.76 -14.34
CA VAL A 223 5.58 -1.71 -13.78
C VAL A 223 4.54 -2.06 -14.86
N ARG A 224 4.67 -1.45 -16.05
CA ARG A 224 3.81 -1.79 -17.19
C ARG A 224 3.91 -3.26 -17.58
N ALA A 225 5.12 -3.81 -17.63
CA ALA A 225 5.33 -5.21 -17.98
C ALA A 225 4.71 -6.17 -16.97
N PHE A 226 4.89 -5.93 -15.66
CA PHE A 226 4.27 -6.71 -14.60
C PHE A 226 2.74 -6.62 -14.66
N ASN A 227 2.18 -5.43 -14.94
CA ASN A 227 0.74 -5.23 -15.10
C ASN A 227 0.15 -5.90 -16.34
N ILE A 228 0.94 -6.11 -17.40
CA ILE A 228 0.54 -6.94 -18.54
C ILE A 228 0.45 -8.42 -18.11
N ILE A 229 1.41 -8.89 -17.33
CA ILE A 229 1.45 -10.28 -16.83
C ILE A 229 0.31 -10.55 -15.86
N LEU A 230 -0.01 -9.60 -14.97
CA LEU A 230 -1.14 -9.72 -14.05
C LEU A 230 -2.46 -10.06 -14.75
N LYS A 231 -2.65 -9.56 -15.98
CA LYS A 231 -3.87 -9.77 -16.76
C LYS A 231 -3.90 -11.08 -17.55
N MET A 232 -2.85 -11.91 -17.46
CA MET A 232 -2.78 -13.20 -18.17
C MET A 232 -3.58 -14.28 -17.42
N PRO A 233 -4.70 -14.79 -17.95
CA PRO A 233 -5.51 -15.80 -17.25
C PRO A 233 -4.74 -17.12 -17.04
N ASP A 234 -3.82 -17.44 -17.97
CA ASP A 234 -3.02 -18.65 -17.98
C ASP A 234 -1.63 -18.47 -17.35
N PHE A 235 -1.39 -17.36 -16.63
CA PHE A 235 -0.08 -17.07 -16.01
C PHE A 235 0.40 -18.21 -15.13
N HIS A 236 -0.48 -18.72 -14.25
CA HIS A 236 -0.19 -19.82 -13.33
C HIS A 236 0.34 -21.08 -14.05
N ALA A 237 -0.26 -21.43 -15.21
CA ALA A 237 0.15 -22.55 -16.03
C ALA A 237 1.49 -22.30 -16.75
N ARG A 238 1.80 -21.04 -17.10
CA ARG A 238 3.04 -20.67 -17.79
C ARG A 238 4.27 -20.64 -16.88
N VAL A 239 4.10 -20.47 -15.57
CA VAL A 239 5.20 -20.29 -14.60
C VAL A 239 5.45 -21.48 -13.70
N ASP A 240 4.78 -22.61 -13.94
CA ASP A 240 4.81 -23.78 -13.05
C ASP A 240 4.47 -23.38 -11.61
N ALA A 241 3.30 -22.76 -11.41
CA ALA A 241 2.88 -22.13 -10.16
C ALA A 241 3.00 -23.04 -8.91
N ASP A 242 2.87 -24.35 -9.07
CA ASP A 242 3.06 -25.33 -8.00
C ASP A 242 4.44 -25.23 -7.30
N MET A 243 5.49 -24.81 -8.01
CA MET A 243 6.81 -24.60 -7.40
C MET A 243 6.79 -23.52 -6.31
N TYR A 244 5.89 -22.56 -6.42
CA TYR A 244 5.77 -21.41 -5.50
C TYR A 244 4.65 -21.60 -4.48
N ARG A 245 3.90 -22.71 -4.57
CA ARG A 245 2.70 -22.97 -3.77
C ARG A 245 2.96 -22.89 -2.28
N SER A 246 4.13 -23.28 -1.80
CA SER A 246 4.49 -23.20 -0.37
C SER A 246 4.50 -21.77 0.16
N SER A 247 4.89 -20.81 -0.68
CA SER A 247 4.98 -19.37 -0.37
C SER A 247 3.66 -18.60 -0.53
N LEU A 248 2.57 -19.29 -0.87
CA LEU A 248 1.25 -18.67 -1.08
C LEU A 248 0.37 -18.83 0.17
N SER A 249 -0.46 -17.83 0.43
CA SER A 249 -1.48 -17.91 1.48
C SER A 249 -2.52 -18.99 1.18
N LYS A 250 -3.29 -19.40 2.19
CA LYS A 250 -4.35 -20.41 2.05
C LYS A 250 -5.44 -19.99 1.05
N GLU A 251 -5.79 -18.71 1.00
CA GLU A 251 -6.75 -18.16 0.04
C GLU A 251 -6.23 -18.29 -1.40
N ILE A 252 -5.01 -17.82 -1.65
CA ILE A 252 -4.39 -17.87 -2.98
C ILE A 252 -4.20 -19.32 -3.43
N LYS A 253 -3.88 -20.25 -2.52
CA LYS A 253 -3.84 -21.69 -2.82
C LYS A 253 -5.18 -22.21 -3.32
N LYS A 254 -6.31 -21.76 -2.76
CA LYS A 254 -7.65 -22.13 -3.24
C LYS A 254 -7.90 -21.55 -4.64
N LEU A 255 -7.53 -20.29 -4.87
CA LEU A 255 -7.64 -19.67 -6.19
C LEU A 255 -6.79 -20.42 -7.22
N LEU A 256 -5.56 -20.83 -6.88
CA LEU A 256 -4.70 -21.62 -7.75
C LEU A 256 -5.36 -22.96 -8.13
N VAL A 257 -5.90 -23.69 -7.14
CA VAL A 257 -6.64 -24.94 -7.40
C VAL A 257 -7.84 -24.70 -8.31
N SER A 258 -8.57 -23.61 -8.10
CA SER A 258 -9.69 -23.25 -8.96
C SER A 258 -9.23 -22.88 -10.37
N ALA A 259 -8.10 -22.19 -10.53
CA ALA A 259 -7.54 -21.84 -11.84
C ALA A 259 -7.04 -23.06 -12.63
N GLU A 260 -6.52 -24.08 -11.92
CA GLU A 260 -6.05 -25.35 -12.51
C GLU A 260 -7.19 -26.26 -12.97
N ARG A 261 -8.40 -26.04 -12.47
CA ARG A 261 -9.59 -26.82 -12.84
C ARG A 261 -10.17 -26.32 -14.16
N SER A 262 -10.38 -27.23 -15.10
CA SER A 262 -10.91 -26.92 -16.44
C SER A 262 -12.36 -26.39 -16.44
N ASP A 263 -13.10 -26.57 -15.34
CA ASP A 263 -14.52 -26.23 -15.21
C ASP A 263 -14.78 -24.97 -14.34
N ALA A 264 -13.76 -24.43 -13.66
CA ALA A 264 -13.91 -23.28 -12.79
C ALA A 264 -13.34 -22.01 -13.44
N THR A 265 -14.20 -21.02 -13.69
CA THR A 265 -13.77 -19.71 -14.19
C THR A 265 -13.63 -18.75 -13.03
N LEU A 266 -12.38 -18.41 -12.66
CA LEU A 266 -12.12 -17.29 -11.78
C LEU A 266 -12.59 -15.97 -12.43
N SER A 267 -13.08 -15.05 -11.62
CA SER A 267 -13.32 -13.67 -12.03
C SER A 267 -12.00 -12.96 -12.39
N GLU A 268 -12.08 -11.86 -13.16
CA GLU A 268 -10.91 -11.04 -13.47
C GLU A 268 -10.18 -10.59 -12.21
N SER A 269 -10.93 -10.18 -11.17
CA SER A 269 -10.36 -9.77 -9.89
C SER A 269 -9.60 -10.89 -9.16
N GLU A 270 -10.09 -12.13 -9.27
CA GLU A 270 -9.45 -13.30 -8.65
C GLU A 270 -8.19 -13.71 -9.41
N TYR A 271 -8.20 -13.62 -10.75
CA TYR A 271 -6.99 -13.80 -11.55
C TYR A 271 -5.93 -12.75 -11.21
N LEU A 272 -6.33 -11.49 -11.04
CA LEU A 272 -5.39 -10.41 -10.68
C LEU A 272 -4.77 -10.67 -9.31
N LYS A 273 -5.57 -11.08 -8.32
CA LYS A 273 -5.08 -11.47 -6.98
C LYS A 273 -4.11 -12.64 -7.04
N LEU A 274 -4.50 -13.74 -7.71
CA LEU A 274 -3.66 -14.93 -7.89
C LEU A 274 -2.34 -14.59 -8.58
N ASN A 275 -2.39 -13.87 -9.69
CA ASN A 275 -1.22 -13.54 -10.49
C ASN A 275 -0.28 -12.58 -9.75
N LYS A 276 -0.81 -11.65 -8.96
CA LYS A 276 0.00 -10.75 -8.12
C LYS A 276 0.73 -11.54 -7.05
N ALA A 277 0.03 -12.40 -6.33
CA ALA A 277 0.65 -13.26 -5.31
C ALA A 277 1.73 -14.17 -5.91
N LEU A 278 1.49 -14.75 -7.10
CA LEU A 278 2.50 -15.54 -7.81
C LEU A 278 3.72 -14.69 -8.20
N LEU A 279 3.54 -13.49 -8.73
CA LEU A 279 4.66 -12.60 -9.07
C LEU A 279 5.49 -12.22 -7.82
N LEU A 280 4.83 -11.94 -6.70
CA LEU A 280 5.49 -11.66 -5.42
C LEU A 280 6.27 -12.88 -4.90
N ALA A 281 5.75 -14.09 -5.10
CA ALA A 281 6.43 -15.32 -4.70
C ALA A 281 7.61 -15.69 -5.64
N ILE A 282 7.51 -15.33 -6.92
CA ILE A 282 8.53 -15.56 -7.94
C ILE A 282 9.70 -14.57 -7.81
N TYR A 283 9.42 -13.33 -7.41
CA TYR A 283 10.36 -12.21 -7.32
C TYR A 283 10.38 -11.58 -5.91
N PRO A 284 10.59 -12.37 -4.84
CA PRO A 284 10.36 -11.91 -3.47
C PRO A 284 11.29 -10.79 -3.00
N HIS A 285 12.47 -10.63 -3.63
CA HIS A 285 13.42 -9.57 -3.29
C HIS A 285 13.28 -8.36 -4.22
N GLU A 286 12.78 -8.57 -5.43
CA GLU A 286 12.65 -7.54 -6.44
C GLU A 286 11.30 -6.82 -6.39
N THR A 287 10.30 -7.43 -5.73
CA THR A 287 8.99 -6.82 -5.46
C THR A 287 8.80 -6.47 -3.98
N ARG A 288 9.84 -6.67 -3.15
CA ARG A 288 9.91 -6.08 -1.81
C ARG A 288 10.96 -5.00 -1.87
N LYS A 289 10.58 -3.76 -1.62
CA LYS A 289 11.56 -2.71 -1.43
C LYS A 289 12.28 -2.96 -0.11
N ILE A 290 13.35 -3.75 -0.14
CA ILE A 290 14.35 -3.69 0.92
C ILE A 290 14.90 -2.27 0.81
N LYS A 291 14.68 -1.43 1.83
CA LYS A 291 15.45 -0.18 1.96
C LYS A 291 16.91 -0.60 1.95
N SER A 292 17.55 -0.48 0.79
CA SER A 292 18.98 -0.43 0.69
C SER A 292 19.41 0.66 1.65
N GLN A 293 20.25 0.29 2.61
CA GLN A 293 21.05 1.21 3.40
C GLN A 293 21.81 2.12 2.44
N TYR A 294 21.24 3.27 2.10
CA TYR A 294 21.96 4.34 1.43
C TYR A 294 21.40 5.67 1.92
N TRP A 295 22.19 6.20 2.85
CA TRP A 295 22.31 7.59 3.33
C TRP A 295 21.16 8.10 4.18
#